data_AF-A0A817EEE8-F1
#
_entry.id   AF-A0A817EEE8-F1
#
_cell.length_a   1.000
_cell.length_b   1.000
_cell.length_c   1.000
_cell.angle_alpha   90.00
_cell.angle_beta   90.00
_cell.angle_gamma   90.00
#
_symmetry.space_group_name_H-M   'P 1'
#
loop_
_entity.id
_entity.type
_entity.pdbx_description
1 polymer ?
#
loop_
_entity_poly.entity_id
_entity_poly.type
_entity_poly.pdbx_seq_one_letter_code
_entity_poly.pdbx_strand_id
1 'polypeptide(L)'
;MKRRVTPINFDSTEPNKIFSHLQRIDSQLTCMLFLQSLTAVIAYIPYGAAVLYFNITSKWTKSTTRQAWEQVIANIIRLCSYLFAATGFYVSMVSNRGFREQFMRSFGIKRAVRPPSRIRNHC
;
A
#
# COMPACT_ATOMS: atom_id res chain seq x y z
N MET A 1 -21.65 49.81 22.45
CA MET A 1 -21.44 48.64 21.56
C MET A 1 -21.25 47.39 22.42
N LYS A 2 -22.22 46.47 22.44
CA LYS A 2 -22.18 45.24 23.26
C LYS A 2 -21.80 44.07 22.35
N ARG A 3 -20.56 43.56 22.45
CA ARG A 3 -20.14 42.34 21.70
C ARG A 3 -20.88 41.15 22.31
N ARG A 4 -21.78 40.52 21.54
CA ARG A 4 -22.25 39.16 21.86
C ARG A 4 -21.10 38.20 21.55
N VAL A 5 -20.52 37.64 22.60
CA VAL A 5 -19.70 36.44 22.50
C VAL A 5 -20.68 35.28 22.32
N THR A 6 -20.76 34.75 21.10
CA THR A 6 -21.46 33.47 20.85
C THR A 6 -20.64 32.36 21.51
N PRO A 7 -21.23 31.52 22.37
CA PRO A 7 -20.52 30.37 22.89
C PRO A 7 -20.18 29.44 21.71
N ILE A 8 -18.90 29.07 21.64
CA ILE A 8 -18.45 27.96 20.81
C ILE A 8 -19.14 26.72 21.39
N ASN A 9 -20.24 26.30 20.76
CA ASN A 9 -20.77 24.97 20.99
C ASN A 9 -19.67 23.99 20.59
N PHE A 10 -18.99 23.44 21.59
CA PHE A 10 -18.29 22.18 21.45
C PHE A 10 -19.36 21.14 21.18
N ASP A 11 -19.68 20.99 19.89
CA ASP A 11 -20.53 19.91 19.41
C ASP A 11 -19.88 18.61 19.87
N SER A 12 -20.51 17.97 20.84
CA SER A 12 -20.15 16.68 21.41
C SER A 12 -20.29 15.62 20.33
N THR A 13 -19.33 15.61 19.41
CA THR A 13 -19.29 14.70 18.27
C THR A 13 -18.74 13.36 18.77
N GLU A 14 -19.67 12.60 19.35
CA GLU A 14 -19.70 11.14 19.55
C GLU A 14 -18.35 10.38 19.52
N PRO A 15 -17.83 9.90 20.67
CA PRO A 15 -16.62 9.07 20.72
C PRO A 15 -16.73 7.79 19.86
N ASN A 16 -17.96 7.31 19.58
CA ASN A 16 -18.22 6.16 18.71
C ASN A 16 -17.78 6.36 17.25
N LYS A 17 -17.79 7.60 16.73
CA LYS A 17 -17.33 7.87 15.35
C LYS A 17 -15.80 7.86 15.25
N ILE A 18 -15.11 8.30 16.30
CA ILE A 18 -13.64 8.25 16.37
C ILE A 18 -13.19 6.79 16.53
N PHE A 19 -13.86 6.01 17.37
CA PHE A 19 -13.59 4.58 17.56
C PHE A 19 -13.77 3.78 16.27
N SER A 20 -14.87 4.00 15.54
CA SER A 20 -15.11 3.31 14.26
C SER A 20 -14.11 3.72 13.18
N HIS A 21 -13.59 4.95 13.21
CA HIS A 21 -12.55 5.39 12.27
C HIS A 21 -11.18 4.77 12.59
N LEU A 22 -10.80 4.71 13.86
CA LEU A 22 -9.56 4.03 14.30
C LEU A 22 -9.61 2.53 13.98
N GLN A 23 -10.74 1.86 14.29
CA GLN A 23 -10.94 0.45 13.99
C GLN A 23 -10.85 0.15 12.47
N ARG A 24 -11.32 1.08 11.63
CA ARG A 24 -11.22 0.94 10.18
C ARG A 24 -9.78 1.06 9.69
N ILE A 25 -8.99 1.96 10.29
CA ILE A 25 -7.55 2.09 9.99
C ILE A 25 -6.80 0.82 10.42
N ASP A 26 -7.07 0.31 11.62
CA ASP A 26 -6.44 -0.93 12.11
C ASP A 26 -6.77 -2.14 11.23
N SER A 27 -8.03 -2.26 10.80
CA SER A 27 -8.45 -3.32 9.88
C SER A 27 -7.75 -3.21 8.52
N GLN A 28 -7.60 -1.99 7.99
CA GLN A 28 -6.87 -1.76 6.73
C GLN A 28 -5.37 -2.07 6.85
N LEU A 29 -4.75 -1.66 7.96
CA LEU A 29 -3.33 -1.91 8.22
C LEU A 29 -3.07 -3.40 8.40
N THR A 30 -3.94 -4.09 9.15
CA THR A 30 -3.90 -5.55 9.31
C THR A 30 -4.04 -6.27 7.97
N CYS A 31 -4.97 -5.84 7.12
CA CYS A 31 -5.15 -6.43 5.80
C CYS A 31 -3.93 -6.21 4.89
N MET A 32 -3.33 -5.01 4.95
CA MET A 32 -2.11 -4.70 4.19
C MET A 32 -0.93 -5.55 4.65
N LEU A 33 -0.72 -5.69 5.97
CA LEU A 33 0.32 -6.55 6.55
C LEU A 33 0.11 -8.02 6.19
N PHE A 34 -1.14 -8.49 6.20
CA PHE A 34 -1.48 -9.85 5.80
C PHE A 34 -1.21 -10.10 4.31
N LEU A 35 -1.61 -9.18 3.43
CA LEU A 35 -1.32 -9.28 2.00
C LEU A 35 0.19 -9.29 1.76
N GLN A 36 0.93 -8.38 2.42
CA GLN A 36 2.38 -8.27 2.32
C GLN A 36 3.09 -9.52 2.84
N SER A 37 2.63 -10.13 3.93
CA SER A 37 3.23 -11.35 4.47
C SER A 37 2.96 -12.56 3.56
N LEU A 38 1.73 -12.70 3.06
CA LEU A 38 1.37 -13.78 2.14
C LEU A 38 2.21 -13.72 0.85
N THR A 39 2.34 -12.52 0.28
CA THR A 39 3.13 -12.32 -0.93
C THR A 39 4.64 -12.44 -0.67
N ALA A 40 5.14 -12.06 0.51
CA ALA A 40 6.53 -12.33 0.89
C ALA A 40 6.82 -13.83 0.95
N VAL A 41 5.94 -14.63 1.55
CA VAL A 41 6.10 -16.10 1.61
C VAL A 41 6.16 -16.69 0.20
N ILE A 42 5.23 -16.30 -0.67
CA ILE A 42 5.17 -16.81 -2.05
C ILE A 42 6.41 -16.39 -2.87
N ALA A 43 6.96 -15.20 -2.65
CA ALA A 43 8.12 -14.71 -3.39
C ALA A 43 9.45 -15.26 -2.85
N TYR A 44 9.62 -15.31 -1.53
CA TYR A 44 10.89 -15.66 -0.90
C TYR A 44 11.16 -17.16 -0.84
N ILE A 45 10.13 -18.01 -0.72
CA ILE A 45 10.32 -19.47 -0.74
C ILE A 45 11.00 -19.96 -2.04
N PRO A 46 10.46 -19.67 -3.25
CA PRO A 46 11.09 -20.12 -4.49
C PRO A 46 12.46 -19.48 -4.71
N TYR A 47 12.64 -18.23 -4.27
CA TYR A 47 13.95 -17.57 -4.32
C TYR A 47 14.99 -18.28 -3.44
N GLY A 48 14.65 -18.56 -2.17
CA GLY A 48 15.51 -19.29 -1.25
C GLY A 48 15.84 -20.69 -1.74
N ALA A 49 14.83 -21.42 -2.25
CA ALA A 49 15.00 -22.75 -2.83
C ALA A 49 15.95 -22.72 -4.04
N ALA A 50 15.79 -21.74 -4.94
CA ALA A 50 16.68 -21.57 -6.09
C ALA A 50 18.12 -21.28 -5.64
N VAL A 51 18.33 -20.34 -4.72
CA VAL A 51 19.66 -19.99 -4.20
C VAL A 51 20.33 -21.20 -3.54
N LEU A 52 19.60 -21.97 -2.74
CA LEU A 52 20.12 -23.16 -2.08
C LEU A 52 20.51 -24.24 -3.11
N TYR A 53 19.65 -24.45 -4.11
CA TYR A 53 19.91 -25.36 -5.22
C TYR A 53 21.20 -24.98 -5.98
N PHE A 54 21.37 -23.70 -6.32
CA PHE A 54 22.56 -23.20 -7.01
C PHE A 54 23.84 -23.39 -6.18
N ASN A 55 23.78 -23.14 -4.88
CA ASN A 55 24.92 -23.32 -3.99
C ASN A 55 25.35 -24.79 -3.89
N ILE A 56 24.40 -25.71 -3.71
CA ILE A 56 24.68 -27.15 -3.60
C ILE A 56 25.23 -27.70 -4.91
N THR A 57 24.63 -27.31 -6.03
CA THR A 57 24.98 -27.84 -7.36
C THR A 57 26.08 -27.06 -8.07
N SER A 58 26.72 -26.10 -7.38
CA SER A 58 27.75 -25.22 -7.94
C SER A 58 28.97 -25.98 -8.47
N LYS A 59 29.32 -27.10 -7.83
CA LYS A 59 30.48 -27.94 -8.21
C LYS A 59 30.13 -29.09 -9.15
N TRP A 60 28.85 -29.23 -9.54
CA TRP A 60 28.42 -30.34 -10.37
C TRP A 60 28.66 -30.02 -11.84
N THR A 61 29.18 -30.97 -12.60
CA THR A 61 29.34 -30.84 -14.04
C THR A 61 27.97 -30.85 -14.69
N LYS A 62 27.54 -29.70 -15.21
CA LYS A 62 26.22 -29.52 -15.84
C LYS A 62 26.38 -29.38 -17.35
N SER A 63 25.40 -29.90 -18.10
CA SER A 63 25.28 -29.65 -19.52
C SER A 63 24.96 -28.17 -19.78
N THR A 64 25.47 -27.62 -20.89
CA THR A 64 25.26 -26.23 -21.32
C THR A 64 23.77 -25.88 -21.42
N THR A 65 22.94 -26.80 -21.92
CA THR A 65 21.49 -26.61 -22.03
C THR A 65 20.82 -26.49 -20.65
N ARG A 66 21.27 -27.29 -19.67
CA ARG A 66 20.74 -27.26 -18.31
C ARG A 66 21.11 -25.95 -17.61
N GLN A 67 22.34 -25.49 -17.79
CA GLN A 67 22.80 -24.23 -17.23
C GLN A 67 22.03 -23.02 -17.78
N ALA A 68 21.74 -23.00 -19.09
CA ALA A 68 20.92 -21.96 -19.69
C ALA A 68 19.49 -21.93 -19.11
N TRP A 69 18.86 -23.10 -18.95
CA TRP A 69 17.54 -23.22 -18.33
C TRP A 69 17.49 -22.71 -16.89
N GLU A 70 18.46 -23.11 -16.07
CA GLU A 70 18.57 -22.67 -14.69
C GLU A 70 18.69 -21.14 -14.61
N GLN A 71 19.43 -20.51 -15.53
CA GLN A 71 19.61 -19.07 -15.58
C GLN A 71 18.32 -18.32 -15.99
N VAL A 72 17.53 -18.87 -16.92
CA VAL A 72 16.20 -18.35 -17.26
C VAL A 72 15.28 -18.40 -16.05
N ILE A 73 15.23 -19.53 -15.35
CA ILE A 73 14.41 -19.71 -14.15
C ILE A 73 14.82 -18.71 -13.06
N ALA A 74 16.12 -18.53 -12.83
CA ALA A 74 16.63 -17.55 -11.87
C ALA A 74 16.20 -16.11 -12.21
N ASN A 75 16.22 -15.75 -13.49
CA ASN A 75 15.76 -14.43 -13.93
C ASN A 75 14.25 -14.24 -13.78
N ILE A 76 13.44 -15.27 -14.05
CA ILE A 76 11.99 -15.23 -13.82
C ILE A 76 11.70 -15.01 -12.33
N ILE A 77 12.38 -15.73 -11.44
CA ILE A 77 12.21 -15.58 -9.99
C ILE A 77 12.59 -14.16 -9.54
N ARG A 78 13.68 -13.58 -10.06
CA ARG A 78 14.06 -12.18 -9.80
C ARG A 78 13.02 -11.19 -10.31
N LEU A 79 12.44 -11.43 -11.48
CA LEU A 79 11.39 -10.58 -12.03
C LEU A 79 10.14 -10.58 -11.14
N CYS A 80 9.77 -11.75 -10.62
CA CYS A 80 8.70 -11.88 -9.65
C CYS A 80 8.99 -11.14 -8.34
N SER A 81 10.23 -11.18 -7.84
CA SER A 81 10.59 -10.46 -6.61
C SER A 81 10.58 -8.93 -6.80
N TYR A 82 10.96 -8.42 -7.97
CA TYR A 82 10.79 -6.99 -8.29
C TYR A 82 9.33 -6.58 -8.40
N LEU A 83 8.49 -7.40 -9.04
CA LEU A 83 7.05 -7.15 -9.09
C LEU A 83 6.47 -7.08 -7.68
N PHE A 84 6.92 -7.98 -6.80
CA PHE A 84 6.51 -8.02 -5.39
C PHE A 84 6.85 -6.73 -4.64
N ALA A 85 8.06 -6.18 -4.83
CA ALA A 85 8.43 -4.89 -4.24
C ALA A 85 7.50 -3.75 -4.68
N ALA A 86 7.02 -3.79 -5.94
CA ALA A 86 6.04 -2.82 -6.43
C ALA A 86 4.63 -3.05 -5.88
N THR A 87 4.23 -4.29 -5.58
CA THR A 87 2.88 -4.60 -5.07
C THR A 87 2.57 -3.89 -3.76
N GLY A 88 3.54 -3.72 -2.87
CA GLY A 88 3.37 -2.96 -1.62
C GLY A 88 2.90 -1.53 -1.89
N PHE A 89 3.49 -0.86 -2.89
CA PHE A 89 3.06 0.48 -3.32
C PHE A 89 1.62 0.47 -3.87
N TYR A 90 1.26 -0.51 -4.70
CA TYR A 90 -0.09 -0.62 -5.25
C TYR A 90 -1.14 -0.92 -4.18
N VAL A 91 -0.84 -1.80 -3.23
CA VAL A 91 -1.71 -2.11 -2.09
C VAL A 91 -1.91 -0.84 -1.24
N SER A 92 -0.85 -0.06 -0.99
CA SER A 92 -0.98 1.23 -0.31
C SER A 92 -1.83 2.24 -1.08
N MET A 93 -1.66 2.33 -2.40
CA MET A 93 -2.43 3.22 -3.28
C MET A 93 -3.93 2.87 -3.32
N VAL A 94 -4.26 1.57 -3.31
CA VAL A 94 -5.66 1.09 -3.37
C VAL A 94 -6.34 1.13 -2.01
N SER A 95 -5.65 0.75 -0.94
CA SER A 95 -6.25 0.61 0.40
C SER A 95 -6.48 1.95 1.11
N ASN A 96 -5.56 2.92 0.94
CA ASN A 96 -5.59 4.15 1.72
C ASN A 96 -5.98 5.38 0.86
N ARG A 97 -7.23 5.85 1.03
CA ARG A 97 -7.71 7.09 0.39
C ARG A 97 -6.88 8.32 0.76
N GLY A 98 -6.40 8.40 2.00
CA GLY A 98 -5.54 9.50 2.46
C GLY A 98 -4.15 9.46 1.83
N PHE A 99 -3.57 8.27 1.67
CA PHE A 99 -2.32 8.09 0.93
C PHE A 99 -2.48 8.50 -0.53
N ARG A 100 -3.59 8.12 -1.17
CA ARG A 100 -3.90 8.53 -2.56
C ARG A 100 -4.06 10.04 -2.70
N GLU A 101 -4.71 10.71 -1.75
CA GLU A 101 -4.82 12.17 -1.76
C GLU A 101 -3.47 12.86 -1.52
N GLN A 102 -2.65 12.37 -0.59
CA GLN A 102 -1.30 12.91 -0.38
C GLN A 102 -0.40 12.67 -1.59
N PHE A 103 -0.45 11.48 -2.19
CA PHE A 103 0.28 11.15 -3.40
C PHE A 103 -0.15 12.08 -4.55
N MET A 104 -1.45 12.23 -4.81
CA MET A 104 -1.97 13.18 -5.81
C MET A 104 -1.56 14.64 -5.53
N ARG A 105 -1.50 15.06 -4.26
CA ARG A 105 -1.02 16.39 -3.86
C ARG A 105 0.48 16.56 -4.14
N SER A 106 1.30 15.55 -3.83
CA SER A 106 2.75 15.57 -4.12
C SER A 106 3.06 15.58 -5.61
N PHE A 107 2.23 14.94 -6.44
CA PHE A 107 2.33 15.00 -7.91
C PHE A 107 1.70 16.26 -8.52
N GLY A 108 1.32 17.25 -7.71
CA GLY A 108 0.85 18.55 -8.20
C GLY A 108 -0.50 18.51 -8.92
N ILE A 109 -1.25 17.39 -8.85
CA ILE A 109 -2.61 17.29 -9.38
C ILE A 109 -3.53 18.01 -8.39
N LYS A 110 -3.47 19.34 -8.41
CA LYS A 110 -4.46 20.21 -7.80
C LYS A 110 -5.77 19.97 -8.54
N ARG A 111 -6.55 18.98 -8.12
CA ARG A 111 -7.98 19.00 -8.44
C ARG A 111 -8.51 20.28 -7.81
N ALA A 112 -8.88 21.23 -8.67
CA ALA A 112 -9.56 22.45 -8.28
C ALA A 112 -10.69 22.06 -7.33
N VAL A 113 -10.48 22.34 -6.05
CA VAL A 113 -11.50 22.21 -5.02
C VAL A 113 -12.62 23.13 -5.48
N ARG A 114 -13.73 22.55 -5.97
CA ARG A 114 -14.94 23.35 -6.20
C ARG A 114 -15.27 23.97 -4.84
N PRO A 115 -15.33 25.31 -4.72
CA PRO A 115 -15.71 25.92 -3.47
C PRO A 115 -17.11 25.41 -3.08
N PRO A 116 -17.39 25.26 -1.78
CA PRO A 116 -18.69 24.84 -1.31
C PRO A 116 -19.75 25.75 -1.92
N SER A 117 -20.75 25.15 -2.57
CA SER A 117 -21.91 25.87 -3.10
C SER A 117 -22.53 26.67 -1.96
N ARG A 118 -22.37 27.99 -2.05
CA ARG A 118 -22.93 28.98 -1.13
C ARG A 118 -24.43 28.69 -0.96
N ILE A 119 -24.84 28.33 0.24
CA ILE A 119 -26.25 28.12 0.59
C ILE A 119 -26.98 29.44 0.29
N ARG A 120 -27.90 29.38 -0.67
CA ARG A 120 -28.76 30.50 -1.05
C ARG A 120 -29.85 30.60 0.01
N ASN A 121 -29.64 31.45 1.02
CA ASN A 121 -30.71 31.83 1.94
C ASN A 121 -31.74 32.61 1.13
N HIS A 122 -32.92 32.02 0.93
CA HIS A 122 -34.11 32.74 0.52
C HIS A 122 -34.62 33.53 1.74
N CYS A 123 -34.85 34.83 1.52
CA CYS A 123 -35.63 35.70 2.40
C CYS A 123 -37.06 35.18 2.56
#